data_AF-T0ZFE8-F1
#
_entry.id   AF-T0ZFE8-F1
#
_cell.length_a   1.000
_cell.length_b   1.000
_cell.length_c   1.000
_cell.angle_alpha   90.00
_cell.angle_beta   90.00
_cell.angle_gamma   90.00
#
_symmetry.space_group_name_H-M   'P 1'
#
loop_
_entity.id
_entity.type
_entity.pdbx_description
1 polymer ?
#
loop_
_entity_poly.entity_id
_entity_poly.type
_entity_poly.pdbx_seq_one_letter_code
_entity_poly.pdbx_strand_id
1 'polypeptide(L)'
;TIPTSADQEDHVSMGMNAALKLRDVVNNVRYITAIEFLVACQATELSDTVISKPGKDLISMVRKHVTHADVDRAHSPDIEKINLLLRNTEFTKYVEKLLCLVVDACRLVEVNS
;
A
#
# COMPACT_ATOMS: atom_id res chain seq x y z
N THR A 1 26.87 4.52 -18.83
CA THR A 1 27.46 5.84 -19.09
C THR A 1 27.82 5.90 -20.55
N ILE A 2 27.38 6.94 -21.26
CA ILE A 2 27.83 7.22 -22.63
C ILE A 2 28.71 8.47 -22.51
N PRO A 3 29.97 8.44 -22.96
CA PRO A 3 30.84 9.59 -22.84
C PRO A 3 30.38 10.66 -23.83
N THR A 4 30.18 11.87 -23.32
CA THR A 4 30.07 13.09 -24.11
C THR A 4 31.15 14.05 -23.61
N SER A 5 31.83 14.73 -24.53
CA SER A 5 32.96 15.64 -24.23
C SER A 5 34.29 14.97 -23.87
N ALA A 6 34.91 14.27 -24.84
CA ALA A 6 36.34 13.90 -24.86
C ALA A 6 36.95 13.41 -23.54
N ASP A 7 36.39 12.36 -22.95
CA ASP A 7 36.86 11.74 -21.70
C ASP A 7 36.90 12.67 -20.45
N GLN A 8 36.17 13.80 -20.45
CA GLN A 8 36.11 14.71 -19.30
C GLN A 8 34.91 14.46 -18.37
N GLU A 9 33.89 13.71 -18.82
CA GLU A 9 32.66 13.41 -18.07
C GLU A 9 32.40 11.90 -18.01
N ASP A 10 33.42 11.10 -17.71
CA ASP A 10 33.35 9.64 -17.87
C ASP A 10 32.57 8.94 -16.74
N HIS A 11 32.22 9.70 -15.70
CA HIS A 11 31.48 9.25 -14.55
C HIS A 11 30.19 10.06 -14.36
N VAL A 12 29.31 10.03 -15.36
CA VAL A 12 27.92 10.49 -15.15
C VAL A 12 27.09 9.43 -14.42
N SER A 13 26.42 9.84 -13.34
CA SER A 13 25.62 8.96 -12.48
C SER A 13 24.33 8.44 -13.13
N MET A 14 23.92 9.03 -14.26
CA MET A 14 22.61 8.79 -14.89
C MET A 14 21.44 8.91 -13.89
N GLY A 15 21.61 9.72 -12.84
CA GLY A 15 20.74 9.74 -11.66
C GLY A 15 19.28 10.10 -11.98
N MET A 16 19.04 10.95 -12.99
CA MET A 16 17.69 11.28 -13.44
C MET A 16 16.94 10.05 -13.99
N ASN A 17 17.61 9.19 -14.76
CA ASN A 17 16.99 7.96 -15.26
C ASN A 17 16.68 6.98 -14.11
N ALA A 18 17.55 6.90 -13.10
CA ALA A 18 17.28 6.11 -11.90
C ALA A 18 16.08 6.64 -11.12
N ALA A 19 15.98 7.97 -10.94
CA ALA A 19 14.86 8.61 -10.26
C ALA A 19 13.52 8.39 -10.98
N LEU A 20 13.50 8.48 -12.32
CA LEU A 20 12.30 8.20 -13.12
C LEU A 20 11.84 6.75 -12.97
N LYS A 21 12.77 5.79 -13.08
CA LYS A 21 12.47 4.37 -12.88
C LYS A 21 11.96 4.08 -11.47
N LEU A 22 12.58 4.68 -10.44
CA LEU A 22 12.15 4.52 -9.06
C LEU A 22 10.71 5.02 -8.87
N ARG A 23 10.36 6.17 -9.45
CA ARG A 23 8.99 6.70 -9.40
C ARG A 23 7.97 5.71 -9.98
N ASP A 24 8.30 5.08 -11.09
CA ASP A 24 7.41 4.12 -11.74
C ASP A 24 7.28 2.83 -10.90
N VAL A 25 8.39 2.35 -10.33
CA VAL A 25 8.39 1.21 -9.39
C VAL A 25 7.53 1.49 -8.16
N VAL A 26 7.68 2.67 -7.54
CA VAL A 26 6.87 3.07 -6.38
C VAL A 26 5.38 3.11 -6.73
N ASN A 27 5.03 3.61 -7.93
CA ASN A 27 3.65 3.58 -8.39
C ASN A 27 3.13 2.16 -8.55
N ASN A 28 3.91 1.25 -9.14
CA ASN A 28 3.52 -0.16 -9.31
C ASN A 28 3.34 -0.87 -7.97
N VAL A 29 4.24 -0.66 -7.01
CA VAL A 29 4.13 -1.22 -5.65
C VAL A 29 2.84 -0.76 -4.99
N ARG A 30 2.47 0.52 -5.14
CA ARG A 30 1.19 1.01 -4.59
C ARG A 30 -0.03 0.30 -5.20
N TYR A 31 -0.01 -0.01 -6.49
CA TYR A 31 -1.07 -0.82 -7.11
C TYR A 31 -1.10 -2.24 -6.56
N ILE A 32 0.05 -2.87 -6.36
CA ILE A 32 0.14 -4.21 -5.74
C ILE A 32 -0.48 -4.17 -4.34
N THR A 33 -0.10 -3.19 -3.51
CA THR A 33 -0.68 -3.00 -2.18
C THR A 33 -2.18 -2.73 -2.24
N ALA A 34 -2.67 -1.96 -3.22
CA ALA A 34 -4.09 -1.72 -3.39
C ALA A 34 -4.87 -3.00 -3.70
N ILE A 35 -4.32 -3.86 -4.56
CA ILE A 35 -4.90 -5.17 -4.90
C ILE A 35 -4.92 -6.07 -3.66
N GLU A 36 -3.79 -6.19 -2.97
CA GLU A 36 -3.66 -7.00 -1.76
C GLU A 36 -4.66 -6.56 -0.69
N PHE A 37 -4.79 -5.26 -0.46
CA PHE A 37 -5.71 -4.72 0.53
C PHE A 37 -7.18 -5.00 0.18
N LEU A 38 -7.54 -4.86 -1.10
CA LEU A 38 -8.89 -5.17 -1.59
C LEU A 38 -9.21 -6.66 -1.41
N VAL A 39 -8.27 -7.53 -1.77
CA VAL A 39 -8.41 -8.99 -1.62
C VAL A 39 -8.47 -9.37 -0.14
N ALA A 40 -7.66 -8.78 0.72
CA ALA A 40 -7.68 -9.04 2.15
C ALA A 40 -9.03 -8.67 2.79
N CYS A 41 -9.61 -7.53 2.40
CA CYS A 41 -10.95 -7.14 2.87
C CYS A 41 -12.00 -8.17 2.44
N GLN A 42 -12.00 -8.56 1.16
CA GLN A 42 -12.95 -9.53 0.62
C GLN A 42 -12.78 -10.91 1.27
N ALA A 43 -11.56 -11.41 1.39
CA ALA A 43 -11.26 -12.71 2.00
C ALA A 43 -11.66 -12.76 3.48
N THR A 44 -11.49 -11.65 4.19
CA THR A 44 -11.87 -11.54 5.60
C THR A 44 -13.39 -11.58 5.77
N GLU A 45 -14.15 -10.94 4.88
CA GLU A 45 -15.62 -10.95 4.94
C GLU A 45 -16.23 -12.29 4.51
N LEU A 46 -15.54 -13.03 3.64
CA LEU A 46 -15.94 -14.39 3.22
C LEU A 46 -15.54 -15.46 4.24
N SER A 47 -14.68 -15.13 5.19
CA SER A 47 -14.20 -16.02 6.23
C SER A 47 -14.92 -15.74 7.55
N ASP A 48 -15.14 -16.76 8.38
CA ASP A 48 -15.64 -16.61 9.75
C ASP A 48 -14.55 -16.12 10.74
N THR A 49 -13.48 -15.49 10.23
CA THR A 49 -12.35 -15.05 11.05
C THR A 49 -12.71 -13.85 11.90
N VAL A 50 -12.56 -14.00 13.22
CA VAL A 50 -12.69 -12.88 14.15
C VAL A 50 -11.46 -11.98 14.04
N ILE A 51 -11.64 -10.80 13.44
CA ILE A 51 -10.60 -9.79 13.34
C ILE A 51 -10.71 -8.72 14.44
N SER A 52 -9.60 -8.03 14.68
CA SER A 52 -9.52 -6.91 15.63
C SER A 52 -10.44 -5.75 15.23
N LYS A 53 -10.83 -4.93 16.21
CA LYS A 53 -11.66 -3.73 15.96
C LYS A 53 -11.06 -2.78 14.90
N PRO A 54 -9.76 -2.46 14.93
CA PRO A 54 -9.13 -1.67 13.86
C PRO A 54 -9.24 -2.31 12.47
N GLY A 55 -9.15 -3.65 12.39
CA GLY A 55 -9.36 -4.37 11.13
C GLY A 55 -10.78 -4.16 10.58
N LYS A 56 -11.80 -4.23 11.44
CA LYS A 56 -13.21 -3.95 11.05
C LYS A 56 -13.41 -2.51 10.61
N ASP A 57 -12.78 -1.57 11.29
CA ASP A 57 -12.84 -0.14 10.95
C ASP A 57 -12.22 0.11 9.56
N LEU A 58 -11.06 -0.50 9.27
CA LEU A 58 -10.39 -0.42 7.97
C LEU A 58 -11.27 -1.00 6.84
N ILE A 59 -11.86 -2.18 7.04
CA ILE A 59 -12.81 -2.77 6.07
C ILE A 59 -13.99 -1.81 5.85
N SER A 60 -14.56 -1.26 6.93
CA SER A 60 -15.67 -0.30 6.83
C SER A 60 -15.28 0.97 6.06
N MET A 61 -14.04 1.45 6.20
CA MET A 61 -13.52 2.57 5.41
C MET A 61 -13.40 2.21 3.93
N VAL A 62 -12.89 1.02 3.60
CA VAL A 62 -12.83 0.52 2.22
C VAL A 62 -14.23 0.43 1.60
N ARG A 63 -15.20 -0.07 2.36
CA ARG A 63 -16.58 -0.27 1.91
C ARG A 63 -17.34 1.03 1.60
N LYS A 64 -16.84 2.20 2.06
CA LYS A 64 -17.34 3.52 1.64
C LYS A 64 -16.97 3.86 0.18
N HIS A 65 -15.93 3.22 -0.37
CA HIS A 65 -15.43 3.49 -1.72
C HIS A 65 -15.70 2.32 -2.69
N VAL A 66 -15.57 1.10 -2.20
CA VAL A 66 -15.66 -0.14 -2.98
C VAL A 66 -16.65 -1.10 -2.35
N THR A 67 -17.71 -1.44 -3.07
CA THR A 67 -18.72 -2.40 -2.62
C THR A 67 -18.15 -3.82 -2.53
N HIS A 68 -18.73 -4.63 -1.64
CA HIS A 68 -18.45 -6.06 -1.60
C HIS A 68 -18.68 -6.69 -2.99
N ALA A 69 -17.84 -7.66 -3.35
CA ALA A 69 -17.95 -8.34 -4.64
C ALA A 69 -18.80 -9.61 -4.49
N ASP A 70 -20.12 -9.47 -4.57
CA ASP A 70 -21.06 -10.60 -4.52
C ASP A 70 -21.04 -11.45 -5.79
N VAL A 71 -20.78 -10.80 -6.93
CA VAL A 71 -20.72 -11.42 -8.26
C VAL A 71 -19.48 -10.93 -9.00
N ASP A 72 -19.06 -11.70 -10.00
CA ASP A 72 -17.92 -11.35 -10.83
C ASP A 72 -18.15 -10.01 -11.56
N ARG A 73 -17.15 -9.14 -11.52
CA ARG A 73 -17.19 -7.79 -12.09
C ARG A 73 -15.78 -7.30 -12.39
N ALA A 74 -15.68 -6.28 -13.25
CA ALA A 74 -14.40 -5.63 -13.50
C ALA A 74 -13.86 -4.97 -12.22
N HIS A 75 -12.67 -5.41 -11.78
CA HIS A 75 -12.02 -4.89 -10.57
C HIS A 75 -11.12 -3.69 -10.81
N SER A 76 -10.79 -3.35 -12.06
CA SER A 76 -9.94 -2.19 -12.38
C SER A 76 -10.44 -0.88 -11.75
N PRO A 77 -11.75 -0.55 -11.76
CA PRO A 77 -12.26 0.66 -11.10
C PRO A 77 -12.14 0.61 -9.59
N ASP A 78 -12.25 -0.57 -8.97
CA ASP A 78 -12.11 -0.73 -7.53
C ASP A 78 -10.66 -0.54 -7.10
N ILE A 79 -9.74 -1.17 -7.83
CA ILE A 79 -8.30 -1.05 -7.60
C ILE A 79 -7.89 0.43 -7.69
N GLU A 80 -8.43 1.18 -8.66
CA GLU A 80 -8.14 2.62 -8.76
C GLU A 80 -8.66 3.41 -7.56
N LYS A 81 -9.87 3.11 -7.08
CA LYS A 81 -10.41 3.75 -5.87
C LYS A 81 -9.56 3.45 -4.63
N ILE A 82 -9.09 2.22 -4.48
CA ILE A 82 -8.17 1.87 -3.37
C ILE A 82 -6.83 2.56 -3.54
N ASN A 83 -6.27 2.59 -4.75
CA ASN A 83 -5.02 3.29 -5.06
C ASN A 83 -5.11 4.80 -4.70
N LEU A 84 -6.25 5.44 -4.96
CA LEU A 84 -6.53 6.81 -4.55
C LEU A 84 -6.68 6.95 -3.02
N LEU A 85 -7.34 5.99 -2.36
CA LEU A 85 -7.46 5.95 -0.91
C LEU A 85 -6.09 5.83 -0.23
N LEU A 86 -5.17 5.01 -0.77
CA LEU A 86 -3.80 4.86 -0.26
C LEU A 86 -2.96 6.14 -0.42
N ARG A 87 -3.34 7.06 -1.32
CA ARG A 87 -2.72 8.39 -1.45
C ARG A 87 -3.31 9.40 -0.46
N ASN A 88 -4.43 9.10 0.18
CA ASN A 88 -5.08 10.01 1.11
C ASN A 88 -4.28 10.09 2.41
N THR A 89 -3.81 11.29 2.75
CA THR A 89 -2.97 11.51 3.94
C THR A 89 -3.65 11.15 5.25
N GLU A 90 -4.97 11.32 5.34
CA GLU A 90 -5.71 10.99 6.57
C GLU A 90 -5.84 9.48 6.73
N PHE A 91 -6.04 8.74 5.64
CA PHE A 91 -6.00 7.28 5.65
C PHE A 91 -4.61 6.77 6.08
N THR A 92 -3.54 7.30 5.47
CA THR A 92 -2.17 6.89 5.81
C THR A 92 -1.82 7.18 7.26
N LYS A 93 -2.15 8.37 7.79
CA LYS A 93 -1.94 8.70 9.21
C LYS A 93 -2.71 7.78 10.15
N TYR A 94 -3.94 7.41 9.79
CA TYR A 94 -4.72 6.47 10.58
C TYR A 94 -4.03 5.10 10.65
N VAL A 95 -3.57 4.58 9.51
CA VAL A 95 -2.84 3.31 9.43
C VAL A 95 -1.50 3.38 10.18
N GLU A 96 -0.73 4.46 10.04
CA GLU A 96 0.52 4.69 10.77
C GLU A 96 0.30 4.69 12.28
N LYS A 97 -0.76 5.35 12.76
CA LYS A 97 -1.12 5.35 14.19
C LYS A 97 -1.44 3.94 14.69
N LEU A 98 -2.16 3.15 13.90
CA LEU A 98 -2.44 1.75 14.22
C LEU A 98 -1.17 0.90 14.27
N LEU A 99 -0.28 1.07 13.28
CA LEU A 99 1.02 0.39 13.22
C LEU A 99 1.87 0.70 14.44
N CYS A 100 1.96 1.97 14.85
CA CYS A 100 2.70 2.38 16.05
C CYS A 100 2.16 1.67 17.29
N LEU A 101 0.83 1.67 17.48
CA LEU A 101 0.18 1.01 18.62
C LEU A 101 0.40 -0.51 18.63
N VAL A 102 0.38 -1.17 17.47
CA VAL A 102 0.60 -2.61 17.37
C VAL A 102 2.07 -2.97 17.60
N VAL A 103 3.01 -2.20 17.03
CA VAL A 103 4.45 -2.42 17.21
C VAL A 103 4.84 -2.21 18.68
N ASP A 104 4.32 -1.17 19.32
CA ASP A 104 4.54 -0.93 20.74
C ASP A 104 3.94 -2.04 21.61
N ALA A 105 2.73 -2.52 21.29
CA ALA A 105 2.13 -3.65 21.98
C ALA A 105 2.93 -4.95 21.80
N CYS A 106 3.42 -5.24 20.59
CA CYS A 106 4.27 -6.41 20.33
C CYS A 106 5.60 -6.35 21.10
N ARG A 107 6.24 -5.17 21.17
CA ARG A 107 7.45 -4.97 21.99
C ARG A 107 7.21 -5.23 23.47
N LEU A 108 6.03 -4.89 24.00
CA LEU A 108 5.69 -5.16 25.40
C LEU A 108 5.43 -6.66 25.67
N VAL A 109 5.02 -7.44 24.66
CA VAL A 109 4.84 -8.89 24.79
C VAL A 109 6.19 -9.63 24.77
N GLU A 110 7.14 -9.18 23.95
CA GLU A 110 8.48 -9.78 23.89
C GLU A 110 9.34 -9.55 25.14
N VAL A 111 9.11 -8.47 25.90
CA VAL A 111 9.86 -8.18 27.15
C VAL A 111 9.31 -8.93 28.38
N ASN A 112 8.08 -9.44 28.31
CA ASN A 112 7.43 -10.17 29.40
C ASN A 112 7.39 -11.71 29.20
N SER A 113 8.15 -12.22 28.21
CA SER A 113 8.35 -13.65 27.94
C SER A 113 9.79 -14.05 28.24
#